data_AF-A0A1W9L2A4-F1
#
_entry.id   AF-A0A1W9L2A4-F1
#
_cell.length_a   1.000
_cell.length_b   1.000
_cell.length_c   1.000
_cell.angle_alpha   90.00
_cell.angle_beta   90.00
_cell.angle_gamma   90.00
#
_symmetry.space_group_name_H-M   'P 1'
#
loop_
_entity.id
_entity.type
_entity.pdbx_description
1 polymer ?
#
loop_
_entity_poly.entity_id
_entity_poly.type
_entity_poly.pdbx_seq_one_letter_code
_entity_poly.pdbx_strand_id
1 'polypeptide(L)' 'MVLFHGLADAVQGEMLEFPGNSFGMVMNLERDSVGGVILGPYEHITEGDIVRCTGRILEVPVGEK' A
#
# COMPACT_ATOMS: atom_id res chain seq x y z
N MET A 1 3.01 -5.65 8.65
CA MET A 1 3.56 -4.34 8.22
C MET A 1 4.63 -4.62 7.20
N VAL A 2 4.62 -3.86 6.10
CA VAL A 2 5.56 -4.05 4.99
C VAL A 2 6.35 -2.77 4.78
N LEU A 3 7.61 -2.92 4.36
CA LEU A 3 8.52 -1.83 4.08
C LEU A 3 8.75 -1.79 2.57
N PHE A 4 8.49 -0.64 1.97
CA PHE A 4 8.78 -0.35 0.58
C PHE A 4 10.04 0.49 0.51
N HIS A 5 10.91 0.20 -0.45
CA HIS A 5 12.00 1.09 -0.84
C HIS A 5 11.55 1.95 -2.01
N GLY A 6 11.76 3.27 -1.93
CA GLY A 6 11.31 4.23 -2.93
C GLY A 6 9.95 4.86 -2.60
N LEU A 7 9.18 5.20 -3.63
CA LEU A 7 7.93 5.98 -3.53
C LEU A 7 8.13 7.40 -2.96
N ALA A 8 9.03 8.18 -3.57
CA ALA A 8 9.33 9.56 -3.15
C ALA A 8 8.09 10.48 -3.16
N ASP A 9 7.11 10.17 -4.00
CA ASP A 9 5.88 10.96 -4.16
C ASP A 9 4.69 10.39 -3.37
N ALA A 10 4.88 9.34 -2.55
CA ALA A 10 3.79 8.77 -1.75
C ALA A 10 3.35 9.72 -0.63
N VAL A 11 2.05 9.77 -0.42
CA VAL A 11 1.43 10.58 0.64
C VAL A 11 0.96 9.67 1.79
N GLN A 12 1.09 10.16 3.02
CA GLN A 12 0.59 9.43 4.18
C GLN A 12 -0.93 9.24 4.08
N GLY A 13 -1.41 8.02 4.32
CA GLY A 13 -2.82 7.67 4.17
C GLY A 13 -3.26 7.44 2.72
N GLU A 14 -2.34 7.38 1.77
CA GLU A 14 -2.63 7.02 0.39
C GLU A 14 -2.86 5.51 0.23
N MET A 15 -3.71 5.13 -0.73
CA MET A 15 -3.98 3.74 -1.07
C MET A 15 -2.86 3.19 -1.97
N LEU A 16 -2.38 2.00 -1.58
CA LEU A 16 -1.40 1.21 -2.32
C LEU A 16 -2.11 0.05 -3.02
N GLU A 17 -1.79 -0.15 -4.30
CA GLU A 17 -2.26 -1.26 -5.09
C GLU A 17 -1.16 -2.32 -5.23
N PHE A 18 -1.48 -3.56 -4.87
CA PHE A 18 -0.60 -4.71 -4.96
C PHE A 18 -1.06 -5.66 -6.06
N PRO A 19 -0.15 -6.46 -6.64
CA PRO A 19 -0.53 -7.56 -7.50
C PRO A 19 -1.49 -8.52 -6.77
N GLY A 20 -2.42 -9.12 -7.51
CA GLY A 20 -3.38 -10.08 -6.94
C GLY A 20 -4.65 -9.46 -6.33
N ASN A 21 -4.97 -8.21 -6.70
CA ASN A 21 -6.17 -7.49 -6.24
C ASN A 21 -6.17 -7.23 -4.72
N SER A 22 -4.98 -7.09 -4.15
CA SER A 22 -4.76 -6.69 -2.77
C SER A 22 -4.52 -5.20 -2.68
N PHE A 23 -5.03 -4.61 -1.61
CA PHE A 23 -4.87 -3.19 -1.33
C PHE A 23 -4.11 -2.99 -0.05
N GLY A 24 -3.57 -1.80 0.13
CA GLY A 24 -2.98 -1.38 1.39
C GLY A 24 -3.00 0.13 1.54
N MET A 25 -2.37 0.59 2.60
CA MET A 25 -2.33 1.99 2.97
C MET A 25 -0.93 2.37 3.44
N VAL A 26 -0.48 3.54 2.99
CA VAL A 26 0.74 4.18 3.49
C VAL A 26 0.52 4.67 4.92
N MET A 27 1.33 4.20 5.87
CA MET A 27 1.28 4.68 7.26
C MET A 27 2.45 5.60 7.59
N ASN A 28 3.67 5.19 7.24
CA ASN A 28 4.90 5.87 7.64
C ASN A 28 5.68 6.29 6.39
N LEU A 29 6.15 7.52 6.36
CA LEU A 29 7.02 8.04 5.32
C LEU A 29 8.38 8.32 5.97
N GLU A 30 9.38 7.55 5.59
CA GLU A 30 10.78 7.82 5.92
C GLU A 30 11.48 8.41 4.69
N ARG A 31 12.73 8.81 4.87
CA ARG A 31 13.46 9.56 3.83
C ARG A 31 13.72 8.72 2.58
N ASP A 32 13.95 7.43 2.76
CA ASP A 32 14.29 6.46 1.69
C ASP A 32 13.37 5.23 1.66
N SER A 33 12.46 5.15 2.64
CA SER A 33 11.60 3.99 2.91
C SER A 33 10.17 4.43 3.21
N VAL A 34 9.20 3.61 2.82
CA VAL A 34 7.79 3.84 3.11
C VAL A 34 7.23 2.63 3.83
N GLY A 35 6.66 2.85 5.01
CA GLY A 35 5.97 1.83 5.78
C GLY A 35 4.49 1.79 5.44
N GLY A 36 3.97 0.63 5.05
CA GLY A 36 2.55 0.44 4.79
C GLY A 36 1.96 -0.79 5.45
N VAL A 37 0.63 -0.81 5.45
CA VAL A 37 -0.17 -1.95 5.93
C VAL A 37 -0.97 -2.52 4.77
N ILE A 38 -1.00 -3.84 4.65
CA ILE A 38 -1.81 -4.55 3.66
C ILE A 38 -3.21 -4.76 4.25
N LEU A 39 -4.22 -4.39 3.47
CA LEU A 39 -5.64 -4.52 3.74
C LEU A 39 -6.19 -5.64 2.84
N GLY A 40 -5.84 -6.88 3.15
CA GLY A 40 -6.23 -8.02 2.33
C GLY A 40 -5.36 -9.27 2.57
N PRO A 41 -5.60 -10.33 1.78
CA PRO A 41 -4.78 -11.53 1.81
C PRO A 41 -3.35 -11.19 1.39
N TYR A 42 -2.38 -11.45 2.28
CA TYR A 42 -0.96 -11.16 2.04
C TYR A 42 -0.18 -12.39 1.54
N GLU A 43 -0.81 -13.56 1.47
CA GLU A 43 -0.16 -14.85 1.16
C GLU A 43 0.49 -14.90 -0.24
N HIS A 44 0.01 -14.06 -1.16
CA HIS A 44 0.54 -13.94 -2.51
C HIS A 44 1.51 -12.77 -2.69
N ILE A 45 1.73 -11.97 -1.63
CA ILE A 45 2.62 -10.81 -1.68
C ILE A 45 4.01 -11.26 -1.21
N THR A 46 4.99 -11.02 -2.06
CA THR A 46 6.39 -11.40 -1.84
C THR A 46 7.32 -10.20 -2.00
N GLU A 47 8.50 -10.29 -1.39
CA GLU A 47 9.54 -9.27 -1.54
C GLU A 47 9.96 -9.16 -3.02
N GLY A 48 10.02 -7.93 -3.53
CA GLY A 48 10.29 -7.64 -4.94
C GLY A 48 9.04 -7.39 -5.78
N ASP A 49 7.84 -7.59 -5.24
CA ASP A 49 6.61 -7.23 -5.93
C ASP A 49 6.50 -5.72 -6.14
N ILE A 50 6.02 -5.35 -7.33
CA ILE A 50 5.85 -3.95 -7.71
C ILE A 50 4.55 -3.44 -7.08
N VAL A 51 4.67 -2.54 -6.12
CA VAL A 51 3.54 -1.79 -5.56
C VAL A 51 3.36 -0.48 -6.33
N ARG A 52 2.11 -0.02 -6.48
CA ARG A 52 1.83 1.28 -7.09
C ARG A 52 1.02 2.15 -6.14
N CYS A 53 1.45 3.40 -6.03
CA CYS A 53 0.67 4.49 -5.46
C CYS A 53 -0.47 4.85 -6.41
N THR A 54 -1.69 4.91 -5.88
CA THR A 54 -2.90 5.24 -6.67
C THR A 54 -3.13 6.75 -6.80
N GLY A 55 -2.39 7.58 -6.06
CA GLY A 55 -2.58 9.02 -5.94
C GLY A 55 -3.87 9.41 -5.22
N ARG A 56 -4.56 8.44 -4.60
CA ARG A 56 -5.83 8.63 -3.92
C ARG A 56 -5.68 8.30 -2.45
N ILE A 57 -6.15 9.22 -1.59
CA ILE A 57 -6.28 8.97 -0.15
C ILE A 57 -7.19 7.76 0.04
N LEU A 58 -6.87 6.91 1.01
CA LEU A 58 -7.56 5.66 1.28
C LEU A 58 -9.09 5.84 1.25
N GLU A 59 -9.71 5.24 0.24
CA GLU A 59 -11.15 5.13 0.09
C GLU A 59 -11.47 3.63 0.17
N VAL A 60 -11.91 3.17 1.34
CA VAL A 60 -12.37 1.79 1.49
C VAL A 60 -13.84 1.76 1.07
N PRO A 61 -14.22 0.99 0.03
CA PRO A 61 -15.61 0.80 -0.30
C PRO A 61 -16.28 0.06 0.87
N VAL A 62 -17.11 0.79 1.61
CA VAL A 62 -18.00 0.22 2.62
C VAL A 62 -19.31 -0.14 1.94
N GLY A 63 -19.52 -1.44 1.75
CA GLY A 63 -20.76 -2.01 1.24
C GLY A 63 -21.03 -3.31 1.98
N GLU A 64 -22.17 -3.37 2.66
CA GLU A 64 -22.65 -4.60 3.30
C GLU A 64 -22.83 -5.67 2.21
N LYS A 65 -22.25 -6.85 2.42
CA LYS A 65 -22.80 -8.06 1.80
C LYS A 65 -23.99 -8.53 2.63
#